data_AF-A0A941A1J7-F1
#
_entry.id   AF-A0A941A1J7-F1
#
_cell.length_a   1.000
_cell.length_b   1.000
_cell.length_c   1.000
_cell.angle_alpha   90.00
_cell.angle_beta   90.00
_cell.angle_gamma   90.00
#
_symmetry.space_group_name_H-M   'P 1'
#
loop_
_entity.id
_entity.type
_entity.pdbx_description
1 polymer ?
#
loop_
_entity_poly.entity_id
_entity_poly.type
_entity_poly.pdbx_seq_one_letter_code
_entity_poly.pdbx_strand_id
1 'polypeptide(L)'
;MVTVAQNDREVSFDLLKKYGMKWAVVAALVIDLGRRGIRVPSDVNEELKVARMKIMSGCFSPCEIACAFGKLEGQLIALGASLGEDYLRPWSDLLGQAMEGRIDPGRVSEIPALEPIANDCKWLACRCGETATLPEKIRPEEGAACS
;
A
#
# COMPACT_ATOMS: atom_id res chain seq x y z
N MET A 1 -6.36 -29.73 -19.47
CA MET A 1 -5.11 -29.03 -19.10
C MET A 1 -5.41 -27.55 -18.82
N VAL A 2 -6.01 -27.23 -17.67
CA VAL A 2 -6.40 -25.85 -17.30
C VAL A 2 -5.77 -25.41 -15.97
N THR A 3 -5.05 -26.30 -15.27
CA THR A 3 -4.80 -26.14 -13.83
C THR A 3 -3.52 -25.42 -13.43
N VAL A 4 -2.46 -25.41 -14.25
CA VAL A 4 -1.15 -24.88 -13.81
C VAL A 4 -1.10 -23.35 -13.90
N ALA A 5 -1.57 -22.77 -15.02
CA ALA A 5 -1.52 -21.32 -15.25
C ALA A 5 -2.52 -20.52 -14.40
N GLN A 6 -3.63 -21.14 -13.94
CA GLN A 6 -4.58 -20.51 -13.02
C GLN A 6 -4.01 -20.42 -11.59
N ASN A 7 -3.35 -21.50 -11.14
CA ASN A 7 -2.73 -21.55 -9.81
C ASN A 7 -1.61 -20.51 -9.65
N ASP A 8 -0.75 -20.35 -10.67
CA ASP A 8 0.31 -19.34 -10.64
C ASP A 8 -0.22 -17.91 -10.59
N ARG A 9 -1.36 -17.63 -11.26
CA ARG A 9 -2.02 -16.32 -11.23
C ARG A 9 -2.67 -16.01 -9.88
N GLU A 10 -3.29 -16.99 -9.23
CA GLU A 10 -3.86 -16.81 -7.89
C GLU A 10 -2.76 -16.60 -6.84
N VAL A 11 -1.70 -17.41 -6.89
CA VAL A 11 -0.54 -17.26 -5.99
C VAL A 11 0.12 -15.89 -6.14
N SER A 12 0.24 -15.38 -7.36
CA SER A 12 0.82 -14.05 -7.60
C SER A 12 -0.11 -12.91 -7.15
N PHE A 13 -1.43 -13.05 -7.29
CA PHE A 13 -2.37 -12.04 -6.80
C PHE A 13 -2.46 -11.99 -5.26
N ASP A 14 -2.43 -13.14 -4.59
CA ASP A 14 -2.43 -13.16 -3.12
C ASP A 14 -1.12 -12.63 -2.54
N LEU A 15 0.00 -12.86 -3.22
CA LEU A 15 1.27 -12.25 -2.85
C LEU A 15 1.24 -10.72 -3.00
N LEU A 16 0.64 -10.21 -4.07
CA LEU A 16 0.43 -8.77 -4.28
C LEU A 16 -0.44 -8.16 -3.17
N LYS A 17 -1.52 -8.83 -2.75
CA LYS A 17 -2.35 -8.38 -1.62
C LYS A 17 -1.52 -8.28 -0.34
N LYS A 18 -0.77 -9.34 -0.01
CA LYS A 18 0.07 -9.38 1.20
C LYS A 18 1.09 -8.25 1.23
N TYR A 19 1.81 -8.04 0.14
CA TYR A 19 2.78 -6.94 0.05
C TYR A 19 2.11 -5.56 0.01
N GLY A 20 0.96 -5.42 -0.63
CA GLY A 20 0.16 -4.19 -0.60
C GLY A 20 -0.29 -3.84 0.82
N MET A 21 -0.74 -4.82 1.59
CA MET A 21 -1.10 -4.63 2.99
C MET A 21 0.11 -4.33 3.86
N LYS A 22 1.23 -5.05 3.67
CA LYS A 22 2.48 -4.74 4.38
C LYS A 22 2.93 -3.30 4.10
N TRP A 23 2.85 -2.87 2.84
CA TRP A 23 3.15 -1.49 2.46
C TRP A 23 2.29 -0.49 3.22
N ALA A 24 0.98 -0.72 3.31
CA ALA A 24 0.05 0.17 4.01
C ALA A 24 0.43 0.31 5.50
N VAL A 25 0.77 -0.80 6.17
CA VAL A 25 1.19 -0.79 7.57
C VAL A 25 2.50 -0.03 7.78
N VAL A 26 3.50 -0.26 6.93
CA VAL A 26 4.80 0.45 6.99
C VAL A 26 4.62 1.94 6.74
N ALA A 27 3.80 2.32 5.75
CA ALA A 27 3.49 3.72 5.46
C ALA A 27 2.80 4.41 6.64
N ALA A 28 1.79 3.75 7.23
CA ALA A 28 1.11 4.26 8.42
C ALA A 28 2.05 4.46 9.61
N LEU A 29 2.96 3.52 9.85
CA LEU A 29 3.97 3.64 10.91
C LEU A 29 4.88 4.85 10.71
N VAL A 30 5.32 5.13 9.47
CA VAL A 30 6.09 6.34 9.15
C VAL A 30 5.35 7.61 9.56
N ILE A 31 4.05 7.68 9.23
CA ILE A 31 3.23 8.84 9.57
C ILE A 31 3.06 8.97 11.08
N ASP A 32 2.78 7.87 11.78
CA ASP A 32 2.57 7.89 13.23
C ASP A 32 3.85 8.29 13.99
N LEU A 33 5.01 7.76 13.58
CA LEU A 33 6.32 8.20 14.10
C LEU A 33 6.51 9.71 13.89
N GLY A 34 6.19 10.22 12.71
CA GLY A 34 6.23 11.64 12.40
C GLY A 34 5.30 12.49 13.29
N ARG A 35 4.07 12.03 13.53
CA ARG A 35 3.10 12.69 14.43
C ARG A 35 3.59 12.74 15.88
N ARG A 36 4.38 11.75 16.30
CA ARG A 36 5.01 11.67 17.63
C ARG A 36 6.32 12.47 17.73
N GLY A 37 6.69 13.21 16.68
CA GLY A 37 7.89 14.04 16.65
C GLY A 37 9.18 13.27 16.36
N ILE A 38 9.09 12.00 15.97
CA ILE A 38 10.26 11.22 15.53
C ILE A 38 10.57 11.57 14.09
N ARG A 39 11.81 12.04 13.86
CA ARG A 39 12.27 12.39 12.53
C ARG A 39 12.60 11.13 11.73
N VAL A 40 11.71 10.79 10.80
CA VAL A 40 11.96 9.70 9.84
C VAL A 40 12.90 10.21 8.73
N PRO A 41 13.99 9.48 8.42
CA PRO A 41 14.89 9.80 7.31
C PRO A 41 14.17 9.92 5.95
N SER A 42 14.61 10.83 5.08
CA SER A 42 13.94 11.10 3.81
C SER A 42 14.06 9.97 2.78
N ASP A 43 15.13 9.17 2.86
CA ASP A 43 15.35 7.97 2.06
C ASP A 43 14.29 6.89 2.30
N VAL A 44 13.79 6.75 3.55
CA VAL A 44 12.70 5.82 3.89
C VAL A 44 11.44 6.12 3.08
N ASN A 45 11.09 7.40 2.89
CA ASN A 45 9.93 7.79 2.10
C ASN A 45 10.10 7.48 0.61
N GLU A 46 11.31 7.66 0.07
CA GLU A 46 11.60 7.32 -1.33
C GLU A 46 11.60 5.80 -1.55
N GLU A 47 12.18 5.03 -0.63
CA GLU A 47 12.14 3.57 -0.66
C GLU A 47 10.70 3.04 -0.57
N LEU A 48 9.85 3.64 0.26
CA LEU A 48 8.41 3.34 0.32
C LEU A 48 7.69 3.61 -0.99
N LYS A 49 7.98 4.72 -1.68
CA LYS A 49 7.40 5.02 -3.00
C LYS A 49 7.85 4.01 -4.05
N VAL A 50 9.12 3.65 -4.06
CA VAL A 50 9.67 2.64 -4.98
C VAL A 50 9.02 1.28 -4.73
N ALA A 51 8.89 0.86 -3.47
CA ALA A 51 8.21 -0.37 -3.10
C ALA A 51 6.75 -0.36 -3.58
N ARG A 52 6.03 0.75 -3.41
CA ARG A 52 4.66 0.92 -3.92
C ARG A 52 4.58 0.73 -5.44
N MET A 53 5.48 1.38 -6.19
CA MET A 53 5.50 1.28 -7.66
C MET A 53 5.78 -0.15 -8.13
N LYS A 54 6.68 -0.88 -7.45
CA LYS A 54 6.93 -2.29 -7.72
C LYS A 54 5.67 -3.13 -7.50
N ILE A 55 5.00 -2.97 -6.36
CA ILE A 55 3.76 -3.69 -6.06
C ILE A 55 2.67 -3.38 -7.10
N MET A 56 2.44 -2.10 -7.40
CA MET A 56 1.40 -1.68 -8.34
C MET A 56 1.66 -2.15 -9.78
N SER A 57 2.91 -2.20 -10.21
CA SER A 57 3.27 -2.67 -11.54
C SER A 57 3.30 -4.20 -11.66
N GLY A 58 3.41 -4.92 -10.52
CA GLY A 58 3.61 -6.37 -10.52
C GLY A 58 4.98 -6.82 -11.04
N CYS A 59 5.86 -5.88 -11.40
CA CYS A 59 7.18 -6.15 -11.97
C CYS A 59 8.24 -6.19 -10.87
N PHE A 60 8.26 -7.26 -10.09
CA PHE A 60 9.28 -7.49 -9.06
C PHE A 60 9.47 -8.98 -8.78
N SER A 61 10.63 -9.34 -8.21
CA SER A 61 10.80 -10.65 -7.61
C SER A 61 10.37 -10.64 -6.14
N PRO A 62 9.73 -11.71 -5.62
CA PRO A 62 9.34 -11.80 -4.21
C PRO A 62 10.48 -11.53 -3.22
N CYS A 63 11.69 -12.03 -3.54
CA CYS A 63 12.87 -11.83 -2.71
C CYS A 63 13.28 -10.36 -2.62
N GLU A 64 13.21 -9.63 -3.74
CA GLU A 64 13.59 -8.23 -3.81
C GLU A 64 12.65 -7.35 -2.98
N ILE A 65 11.33 -7.54 -3.12
CA ILE A 65 10.35 -6.76 -2.35
C ILE A 65 10.40 -7.14 -0.86
N ALA A 66 10.62 -8.41 -0.54
CA ALA A 66 10.77 -8.87 0.85
C ALA A 66 12.01 -8.25 1.51
N CYS A 67 13.14 -8.18 0.80
CA CYS A 67 14.36 -7.55 1.29
C CYS A 67 14.17 -6.04 1.50
N ALA A 68 13.55 -5.36 0.55
CA ALA A 68 13.22 -3.94 0.68
C ALA A 68 12.34 -3.67 1.91
N PHE A 69 11.29 -4.47 2.11
CA PHE A 69 10.43 -4.33 3.30
C PHE A 69 11.15 -4.68 4.60
N GLY A 70 11.99 -5.71 4.61
CA GLY A 70 12.77 -6.08 5.81
C GLY A 70 13.71 -4.95 6.25
N LYS A 71 14.34 -4.26 5.28
CA LYS A 71 15.17 -3.09 5.56
C LYS A 71 14.33 -1.94 6.14
N LEU A 72 13.23 -1.58 5.48
CA LEU A 72 12.33 -0.51 5.93
C LEU A 72 11.77 -0.79 7.33
N GLU A 73 11.28 -2.01 7.55
CA GLU A 73 10.74 -2.46 8.85
C GLU A 73 11.79 -2.36 9.94
N GLY A 74 13.00 -2.88 9.71
CA GLY A 74 14.10 -2.79 10.68
C GLY A 74 14.47 -1.35 11.02
N GLN A 75 14.50 -0.45 10.04
CA GLN A 75 14.76 0.98 10.26
C GLN A 75 13.65 1.63 11.10
N LEU A 76 12.38 1.37 10.80
CA LEU A 76 11.26 1.97 11.54
C LEU A 76 11.13 1.42 12.95
N ILE A 77 11.35 0.12 13.15
CA ILE A 77 11.40 -0.49 14.48
C ILE A 77 12.52 0.13 15.30
N ALA A 78 13.71 0.31 14.71
CA ALA A 78 14.83 0.95 15.40
C ALA A 78 14.51 2.40 15.81
N LEU A 79 13.82 3.16 14.96
CA LEU A 79 13.36 4.52 15.29
C LEU A 79 12.31 4.51 16.41
N GLY A 80 11.33 3.62 16.30
CA GLY A 80 10.25 3.46 17.26
C GLY A 80 10.65 2.81 18.60
N ALA A 81 11.84 2.21 18.69
CA ALA A 81 12.34 1.59 19.92
C ALA A 81 12.40 2.58 21.10
N SER A 82 12.63 3.86 20.80
CA SER A 82 12.59 4.96 21.77
C SER A 82 11.22 5.17 22.44
N LEU A 83 10.13 4.72 21.81
CA LEU A 83 8.75 4.80 22.33
C LEU A 83 8.34 3.57 23.14
N GLY A 84 9.20 2.55 23.23
CA GLY A 84 8.98 1.35 24.01
C GLY A 84 8.29 0.21 23.24
N GLU A 85 8.34 -0.99 23.83
CA GLU A 85 7.81 -2.21 23.22
C GLU A 85 6.29 -2.19 23.09
N ASP A 86 5.58 -1.63 24.08
CA ASP A 86 4.11 -1.53 24.06
C ASP A 86 3.59 -0.69 22.88
N TYR A 87 4.40 0.26 22.40
CA TYR A 87 4.10 1.02 21.20
C TYR A 87 4.30 0.19 19.92
N LEU A 88 5.38 -0.59 19.84
CA LEU A 88 5.76 -1.35 18.65
C LEU A 88 4.98 -2.65 18.46
N ARG A 89 4.45 -3.22 19.55
CA ARG A 89 3.74 -4.51 19.52
C ARG A 89 2.52 -4.50 18.58
N PRO A 90 1.60 -3.51 18.62
CA PRO A 90 0.49 -3.45 17.68
C PRO A 90 0.93 -3.36 16.21
N TRP A 91 2.03 -2.66 15.92
CA TRP A 91 2.57 -2.56 14.56
C TRP A 91 3.15 -3.88 14.08
N SER A 92 3.86 -4.58 14.96
CA SER A 92 4.41 -5.92 14.67
C SER A 92 3.29 -6.93 14.39
N ASP A 93 2.20 -6.87 15.17
CA ASP A 93 1.01 -7.71 14.97
C ASP A 93 0.35 -7.41 13.61
N LEU A 94 0.18 -6.13 13.25
CA LEU A 94 -0.38 -5.73 11.95
C LEU A 94 0.50 -6.19 10.78
N LEU A 95 1.83 -6.10 10.91
CA LEU A 95 2.77 -6.58 9.90
C LEU A 95 2.67 -8.11 9.72
N GLY A 96 2.54 -8.85 10.83
CA GLY A 96 2.29 -10.29 10.81
C GLY A 96 0.98 -10.63 10.09
N GLN A 97 -0.13 -9.99 10.50
CA GLN A 97 -1.45 -10.19 9.90
C GLN A 97 -1.46 -9.86 8.39
N ALA A 98 -0.74 -8.82 7.96
CA ALA A 98 -0.59 -8.47 6.56
C ALA A 98 0.06 -9.60 5.75
N MET A 99 1.16 -10.17 6.27
CA MET A 99 1.91 -11.23 5.58
C MET A 99 1.20 -12.59 5.61
N GLU A 100 0.37 -12.82 6.61
CA GLU A 100 -0.50 -13.99 6.67
C GLU A 100 -1.72 -13.86 5.76
N GLY A 101 -2.01 -12.66 5.25
CA GLY A 101 -3.18 -12.39 4.41
C GLY A 101 -4.49 -12.29 5.21
N ARG A 102 -4.40 -11.99 6.52
CA ARG A 102 -5.57 -11.83 7.39
C ARG A 102 -6.20 -10.44 7.30
N ILE A 103 -5.48 -9.46 6.74
CA ILE A 103 -6.02 -8.13 6.51
C ILE A 103 -6.69 -8.07 5.15
N ASP A 104 -8.00 -7.80 5.15
CA ASP A 104 -8.77 -7.57 3.94
C ASP A 104 -8.55 -6.14 3.40
N PRO A 105 -8.00 -5.97 2.18
CA PRO A 105 -7.83 -4.67 1.55
C PRO A 105 -9.14 -3.87 1.44
N GLY A 106 -10.30 -4.53 1.33
CA GLY A 106 -11.61 -3.88 1.26
C GLY A 106 -12.06 -3.24 2.58
N ARG A 107 -11.42 -3.60 3.70
CA ARG A 107 -11.78 -3.16 5.06
C ARG A 107 -10.66 -2.38 5.75
N VAL A 108 -9.68 -1.89 4.98
CA VAL A 108 -8.55 -1.10 5.49
C VAL A 108 -9.03 0.13 6.26
N SER A 109 -10.11 0.77 5.80
CA SER A 109 -10.71 1.95 6.45
C SER A 109 -11.27 1.65 7.85
N GLU A 110 -11.49 0.38 8.20
CA GLU A 110 -11.94 -0.02 9.54
C GLU A 110 -10.79 -0.18 10.53
N ILE A 111 -9.54 -0.15 10.07
CA ILE A 111 -8.34 -0.24 10.90
C ILE A 111 -7.86 1.18 11.18
N PRO A 112 -8.03 1.72 12.41
CA PRO A 112 -7.74 3.13 12.68
C PRO A 112 -6.29 3.54 12.40
N ALA A 113 -5.35 2.60 12.57
CA ALA A 113 -3.94 2.82 12.28
C ALA A 113 -3.67 3.00 10.77
N LEU A 114 -4.52 2.48 9.89
CA LEU A 114 -4.34 2.46 8.44
C LEU A 114 -5.28 3.41 7.71
N GLU A 115 -5.91 4.34 8.44
CA GLU A 115 -6.89 5.25 7.88
C GLU A 115 -6.30 5.97 6.65
N PRO A 116 -6.96 5.91 5.48
CA PRO A 116 -6.42 6.47 4.25
C PRO A 116 -6.16 7.97 4.43
N ILE A 117 -4.90 8.37 4.30
CA ILE A 117 -4.59 9.79 4.22
C ILE A 117 -4.97 10.23 2.82
N ALA A 118 -6.11 10.91 2.72
CA ALA A 118 -6.45 11.67 1.54
C ALA A 118 -5.36 12.72 1.34
N ASN A 119 -4.42 12.45 0.44
CA ASN A 119 -3.60 13.50 -0.11
C ASN A 119 -4.56 14.45 -0.82
N ASP A 120 -4.71 15.66 -0.28
CA ASP A 120 -5.54 16.70 -0.85
C ASP A 120 -4.97 17.01 -2.24
N CYS A 121 -5.48 16.35 -3.28
CA CYS A 121 -5.02 16.46 -4.67
C CYS A 121 -5.26 17.84 -5.29
N LYS A 122 -5.61 18.83 -4.48
CA LYS A 122 -5.81 20.23 -4.86
C LYS A 122 -4.64 20.81 -5.64
N TRP A 123 -3.42 20.35 -5.39
CA TRP A 123 -2.22 20.82 -6.10
C TRP A 123 -2.05 20.23 -7.51
N LEU A 124 -2.76 19.15 -7.87
CA LEU A 124 -2.61 18.47 -9.16
C LEU A 124 -3.89 18.45 -10.01
N ALA A 125 -4.88 19.30 -9.71
CA ALA A 125 -6.19 19.32 -10.39
C ALA A 125 -6.89 17.94 -10.42
N CYS A 126 -6.55 17.03 -9.51
CA CYS A 126 -7.18 15.71 -9.43
C CYS A 126 -8.42 15.80 -8.54
N ARG A 127 -9.60 15.57 -9.11
CA ARG A 127 -10.91 15.55 -8.42
C ARG A 127 -11.22 14.16 -7.86
N CYS A 128 -10.31 13.61 -7.06
CA CYS A 128 -10.58 12.36 -6.36
C CYS A 128 -11.43 12.66 -5.12
N GLY A 129 -12.74 12.40 -5.18
CA GLY A 129 -13.66 12.54 -4.03
C GLY A 129 -14.84 13.48 -4.24
N GLU A 130 -14.92 14.23 -5.35
CA GLU A 130 -16.20 14.83 -5.74
C GLU A 130 -17.09 13.72 -6.31
N THR A 131 -18.25 13.50 -5.69
CA THR A 131 -19.34 12.74 -6.31
C THR A 131 -19.66 13.40 -7.65
N ALA A 132 -19.07 12.87 -8.72
CA ALA A 132 -19.34 13.31 -10.06
C ALA A 132 -20.78 12.93 -10.41
N THR A 133 -21.71 13.85 -10.21
CA THR A 133 -22.91 13.92 -11.03
C THR A 133 -22.42 14.15 -12.46
N LEU A 134 -22.29 13.06 -13.22
CA LEU A 134 -21.98 13.11 -14.65
C LEU A 134 -23.06 13.95 -15.35
N PRO A 135 -22.71 15.06 -16.02
CA PRO A 135 -23.68 15.75 -16.86
C PRO A 135 -24.00 14.88 -18.07
N GLU A 136 -25.28 14.71 -18.33
CA GLU A 136 -25.93 13.84 -19.33
C GLU A 136 -25.68 14.26 -20.80
N LYS A 137 -24.43 14.55 -21.19
CA LYS A 137 -24.09 14.89 -22.57
C LYS A 137 -22.69 14.44 -22.97
N ILE A 138 -22.46 13.13 -23.00
CA ILE A 138 -21.50 12.54 -23.94
C ILE A 138 -22.14 11.24 -24.47
N ARG A 139 -23.03 11.38 -25.45
CA ARG A 139 -23.37 10.25 -26.34
C ARG A 139 -22.17 10.07 -27.29
N PRO A 140 -21.56 8.88 -27.39
CA PRO A 140 -20.66 8.57 -28.49
C PRO A 140 -21.52 8.42 -29.75
N GLU A 141 -21.30 9.28 -30.74
CA GLU A 141 -21.81 9.03 -32.10
C GLU A 141 -21.07 7.83 -32.71
N GLU A 142 -21.82 7.16 -33.57
CA GLU A 142 -21.59 5.83 -34.14
C GLU A 142 -20.29 5.72 -34.95
N GLY A 143 -19.62 4.57 -34.81
CA GLY A 143 -18.95 3.85 -35.90
C GLY A 143 -17.72 4.49 -36.56
N ALA A 144 -16.53 4.06 -36.13
CA ALA A 144 -15.40 3.87 -37.04
C ALA A 144 -14.62 2.61 -36.62
N ALA A 145 -14.66 1.61 -37.48
CA ALA A 145 -13.95 0.35 -37.33
C ALA A 145 -12.43 0.57 -37.46
N CYS A 146 -11.64 -0.05 -36.59
CA CYS A 146 -10.19 -0.16 -36.77
C CYS A 146 -9.88 -1.38 -37.66
N SER A 147 -9.11 -1.12 -38.73
CA SER A 147 -8.42 -2.12 -39.56
C SER A 147 -7.20 -2.71 -38.84
#